data_AF-A0A6G1Q7R6-F1
#
_entry.id   AF-A0A6G1Q7R6-F1
#
_cell.length_a   1.000
_cell.length_b   1.000
_cell.length_c   1.000
_cell.angle_alpha   90.00
_cell.angle_beta   90.00
_cell.angle_gamma   90.00
#
_symmetry.space_group_name_H-M   'P 1'
#
loop_
_entity.id
_entity.type
_entity.pdbx_description
1 polymer ?
#
loop_
_entity_poly.entity_id
_entity_poly.type
_entity_poly.pdbx_seq_one_letter_code
_entity_poly.pdbx_strand_id
1 'polypeptide(L)'
;MAWMWKRKSFIATSLIVAVSLFVVVVNYSEKPYYLLQPMFGQTFSSIWIFSKQPYKAFKPHLGYISIPKQEPLKLRCELCSIVSSSGQMLGQGAGPQIDRSPCIWRMNNAPTRGFENDVGRRTTLRVVSHTSVPLLLQKPQYFFGQANDTVYVVWGPLRNMRKDGKGIVYNMLRQASENYPQARIYVTTEDRMNYCDMVFKKETGKDRIRSGSYLSTGWFTLILAMDMCKEIHIYGMINDTYCKSEGYKKVPYHYYEAGSRDECAEYLLHESAPYGGHRFITEKSVFAKWAKTHAIKFFNPLWQLL
;
A
#
# COMPACT_ATOMS: atom_id res chain seq x y z
N MET A 1 -34.18 -43.38 48.57
CA MET A 1 -33.39 -43.32 47.30
C MET A 1 -33.85 -42.25 46.30
N ALA A 2 -35.08 -41.71 46.36
CA ALA A 2 -35.56 -40.71 45.39
C ALA A 2 -34.97 -39.28 45.52
N TRP A 3 -34.48 -38.87 46.70
CA TRP A 3 -33.94 -37.52 46.91
C TRP A 3 -32.56 -37.30 46.28
N MET A 4 -31.72 -38.35 46.25
CA MET A 4 -30.38 -38.30 45.68
C MET A 4 -30.38 -38.17 44.14
N TRP A 5 -31.39 -38.75 43.46
CA TRP A 5 -31.53 -38.65 42.01
C TRP A 5 -32.02 -37.28 41.54
N LYS A 6 -32.95 -36.64 42.26
CA LYS A 6 -33.36 -35.26 41.95
C LYS A 6 -32.20 -34.27 42.11
N ARG A 7 -31.35 -34.45 43.13
CA ARG A 7 -30.18 -33.59 43.37
C ARG A 7 -29.09 -33.74 42.31
N LYS A 8 -28.82 -34.98 41.85
CA LYS A 8 -27.88 -35.24 40.74
C LYS A 8 -28.39 -34.70 39.40
N SER A 9 -29.70 -34.81 39.13
CA SER A 9 -30.31 -34.26 37.92
C SER A 9 -30.25 -32.73 37.87
N PHE A 10 -30.50 -32.06 39.02
CA PHE A 10 -30.42 -30.60 39.11
C PHE A 10 -28.99 -30.06 38.98
N ILE A 11 -28.00 -30.78 39.50
CA ILE A 11 -26.58 -30.42 39.35
C ILE A 11 -26.13 -30.60 37.89
N ALA A 12 -26.55 -31.68 37.23
CA ALA A 12 -26.20 -31.93 35.83
C ALA A 12 -26.80 -30.89 34.89
N THR A 13 -28.08 -30.51 35.08
CA THR A 13 -28.71 -29.47 34.25
C THR A 13 -28.12 -28.09 34.51
N SER A 14 -27.76 -27.76 35.75
CA SER A 14 -27.10 -26.49 36.09
C SER A 14 -25.69 -26.39 35.48
N LEU A 15 -24.93 -27.50 35.45
CA LEU A 15 -23.62 -27.55 34.80
C LEU A 15 -23.71 -27.36 33.28
N ILE A 16 -24.69 -28.00 32.63
CA ILE A 16 -24.89 -27.89 31.18
C ILE A 16 -25.24 -26.45 30.78
N VAL A 17 -26.10 -25.78 31.57
CA VAL A 17 -26.46 -24.37 31.33
C VAL A 17 -25.26 -23.46 31.53
N ALA A 18 -24.45 -23.68 32.58
CA ALA A 18 -23.24 -22.89 32.83
C ALA A 18 -22.19 -23.03 31.72
N VAL A 19 -21.94 -24.26 31.24
CA VAL A 19 -21.01 -24.53 30.14
C VAL A 19 -21.51 -23.92 28.83
N SER A 20 -22.81 -24.01 28.55
CA SER A 20 -23.40 -23.44 27.34
C SER A 20 -23.30 -21.91 27.33
N LEU A 21 -23.59 -21.26 28.46
CA LEU A 21 -23.42 -19.81 28.62
C LEU A 21 -21.95 -19.39 28.49
N PHE A 22 -21.02 -20.16 29.05
CA PHE A 22 -19.59 -19.91 28.93
C PHE A 22 -19.11 -19.99 27.47
N VAL A 23 -19.54 -21.00 26.72
CA VAL A 23 -19.22 -21.14 25.28
C VAL A 23 -19.79 -19.98 24.46
N VAL A 24 -21.02 -19.54 24.76
CA VAL A 24 -21.62 -18.37 24.09
C VAL A 24 -20.84 -17.08 24.40
N VAL A 25 -20.44 -16.86 25.65
CA VAL A 25 -19.65 -15.68 26.05
C VAL A 25 -18.26 -15.69 25.40
N VAL A 26 -17.62 -16.86 25.30
CA VAL A 26 -16.32 -17.01 24.62
C VAL A 26 -16.44 -16.78 23.11
N ASN A 27 -17.52 -17.24 22.46
CA ASN A 27 -17.75 -17.01 21.04
C ASN A 27 -18.17 -15.57 20.71
N TYR A 28 -18.80 -14.85 21.65
CA TYR A 28 -19.26 -13.47 21.44
C TYR A 28 -18.23 -12.41 21.86
N SER A 29 -17.22 -12.78 22.65
CA SER A 29 -16.14 -11.89 23.07
C SER A 29 -14.93 -12.03 22.14
N GLU A 30 -14.63 -11.00 21.35
CA GLU A 30 -13.52 -10.99 20.37
C GLU A 30 -12.09 -11.10 20.96
N LYS A 31 -11.89 -11.44 22.25
CA LYS A 31 -10.55 -11.54 22.88
C LYS A 31 -10.47 -12.61 23.98
N PRO A 32 -10.14 -13.88 23.67
CA PRO A 32 -10.17 -14.95 24.68
C PRO A 32 -8.86 -15.16 25.48
N TYR A 33 -7.83 -14.32 25.34
CA TYR A 33 -6.49 -14.66 25.86
C TYR A 33 -6.03 -13.99 27.17
N TYR A 34 -6.85 -13.16 27.84
CA TYR A 34 -6.34 -12.32 28.94
C TYR A 34 -6.85 -12.65 30.36
N LEU A 35 -7.52 -13.78 30.60
CA LEU A 35 -8.20 -14.00 31.89
C LEU A 35 -7.95 -15.37 32.57
N LEU A 36 -6.83 -16.05 32.29
CA LEU A 36 -6.42 -17.24 33.05
C LEU A 36 -4.92 -17.25 33.36
N GLN A 37 -4.53 -16.55 34.41
CA GLN A 37 -3.39 -16.89 35.28
C GLN A 37 -3.80 -16.47 36.69
N PRO A 38 -3.83 -17.39 37.67
CA PRO A 38 -2.59 -17.78 38.34
C PRO A 38 -2.58 -19.26 38.81
N MET A 39 -1.50 -19.65 39.51
CA MET A 39 -1.26 -20.93 40.20
C MET A 39 -0.61 -22.03 39.34
N PHE A 40 0.71 -21.97 39.16
CA PHE A 40 1.62 -23.04 39.56
C PHE A 40 3.06 -22.49 39.50
N GLY A 41 3.70 -22.46 40.67
CA GLY A 41 5.06 -21.97 40.85
C GLY A 41 6.12 -22.97 40.40
N GLN A 42 7.23 -22.39 39.98
CA GLN A 42 8.62 -22.85 39.97
C GLN A 42 8.90 -24.35 40.17
N THR A 43 9.49 -24.96 39.15
CA THR A 43 10.89 -25.46 39.08
C THR A 43 10.94 -26.64 38.11
N PHE A 44 11.83 -26.57 37.13
CA PHE A 44 12.72 -27.64 36.67
C PHE A 44 13.24 -27.34 35.25
N SER A 45 14.56 -27.32 35.16
CA SER A 45 15.42 -27.47 33.98
C SER A 45 15.27 -26.48 32.82
N SER A 46 16.15 -25.48 32.89
CA SER A 46 16.91 -24.96 31.75
C SER A 46 17.34 -26.10 30.81
N ILE A 47 17.32 -25.83 29.49
CA ILE A 47 17.66 -26.72 28.36
C ILE A 47 16.41 -27.34 27.70
N TRP A 48 15.67 -26.49 26.97
CA TRP A 48 15.10 -26.84 25.67
C TRP A 48 14.90 -25.58 24.83
N ILE A 49 15.89 -25.38 23.95
CA ILE A 49 15.76 -24.92 22.57
C ILE A 49 14.87 -23.70 22.41
N PHE A 50 15.51 -22.56 22.12
CA PHE A 50 14.89 -21.42 21.44
C PHE A 50 14.20 -21.91 20.16
N SER A 51 12.97 -22.39 20.29
CA SER A 51 12.05 -22.56 19.19
C SER A 51 11.78 -21.15 18.69
N LYS A 52 12.51 -20.74 17.65
CA LYS A 52 12.14 -19.59 16.83
C LYS A 52 10.66 -19.78 16.56
N GLN A 53 9.83 -18.84 17.03
CA GLN A 53 8.41 -18.80 16.66
C GLN A 53 8.31 -19.09 15.16
N PRO A 54 7.46 -20.03 14.73
CA PRO A 54 7.31 -20.31 13.31
C PRO A 54 6.99 -18.98 12.64
N TYR A 55 7.80 -18.59 11.66
CA TYR A 55 7.62 -17.40 10.85
C TYR A 55 6.12 -17.21 10.58
N LYS A 56 5.52 -16.12 11.08
CA LYS A 56 4.10 -15.82 10.86
C LYS A 56 3.77 -16.11 9.40
N ALA A 57 2.91 -17.10 9.16
CA ALA A 57 2.55 -17.57 7.84
C ALA A 57 2.20 -16.38 6.94
N PHE A 58 2.72 -16.40 5.71
CA PHE A 58 2.52 -15.38 4.72
C PHE A 58 1.01 -15.11 4.53
N LYS A 59 0.53 -13.91 4.90
CA LYS A 59 -0.87 -13.52 4.63
C LYS A 59 -0.96 -12.95 3.22
N PRO A 60 -1.74 -13.57 2.30
CA PRO A 60 -1.96 -13.02 0.96
C PRO A 60 -2.68 -11.67 1.01
N HIS A 61 -2.30 -10.76 0.11
CA HIS A 61 -2.93 -9.44 0.00
C HIS A 61 -4.15 -9.52 -0.93
N LEU A 62 -5.30 -9.85 -0.35
CA LEU A 62 -6.56 -10.07 -1.09
C LEU A 62 -7.05 -8.84 -1.87
N GLY A 63 -6.59 -7.64 -1.54
CA GLY A 63 -6.93 -6.40 -2.22
C GLY A 63 -6.29 -6.23 -3.60
N TYR A 64 -5.38 -7.12 -4.00
CA TYR A 64 -4.68 -7.05 -5.28
C TYR A 64 -4.59 -8.44 -5.90
N ILE A 65 -5.07 -8.59 -7.14
CA ILE A 65 -5.25 -9.89 -7.77
C ILE A 65 -4.60 -9.94 -9.15
N SER A 66 -3.99 -11.07 -9.50
CA SER A 66 -3.28 -11.23 -10.77
C SER A 66 -4.24 -11.31 -11.95
N ILE A 67 -3.77 -10.89 -13.13
CA ILE A 67 -4.42 -11.14 -14.42
C ILE A 67 -3.70 -12.30 -15.12
N PRO A 68 -4.42 -13.22 -15.78
CA PRO A 68 -5.87 -13.45 -15.67
C PRO A 68 -6.26 -14.28 -14.44
N LYS A 69 -5.29 -14.89 -13.74
CA LYS A 69 -5.48 -15.98 -12.76
C LYS A 69 -6.24 -15.61 -11.48
N GLN A 70 -6.45 -14.32 -11.18
CA GLN A 70 -7.13 -13.82 -9.99
C GLN A 70 -6.46 -14.25 -8.66
N GLU A 71 -5.16 -14.55 -8.69
CA GLU A 71 -4.45 -14.96 -7.47
C GLU A 71 -4.04 -13.73 -6.66
N PRO A 72 -4.19 -13.76 -5.33
CA PRO A 72 -3.77 -12.65 -4.47
C PRO A 72 -2.27 -12.34 -4.60
N LEU A 73 -1.93 -11.05 -4.52
CA LEU A 73 -0.54 -10.61 -4.52
C LEU A 73 0.18 -11.16 -3.29
N LYS A 74 1.32 -11.81 -3.54
CA LYS A 74 2.21 -12.32 -2.53
C LYS A 74 3.50 -11.50 -2.51
N LEU A 75 3.53 -10.42 -1.73
CA LEU A 75 4.72 -9.57 -1.56
C LEU A 75 4.95 -9.22 -0.08
N ARG A 76 6.20 -9.30 0.34
CA ARG A 76 6.69 -8.77 1.62
C ARG A 76 8.12 -8.28 1.45
N CYS A 77 8.40 -7.10 1.99
CA CYS A 77 9.70 -6.44 1.88
C CYS A 77 10.12 -5.92 3.26
N GLU A 78 11.38 -6.15 3.65
CA GLU A 78 11.88 -5.55 4.89
C GLU A 78 12.06 -4.03 4.73
N LEU A 79 12.52 -3.58 3.55
CA LEU A 79 12.67 -2.17 3.22
C LEU A 79 12.15 -1.89 1.80
N CYS A 80 11.28 -0.90 1.68
CA CYS A 80 10.80 -0.39 0.40
C CYS A 80 11.31 1.02 0.15
N SER A 81 12.07 1.20 -0.93
CA SER A 81 12.44 2.52 -1.44
C SER A 81 11.46 2.93 -2.54
N ILE A 82 10.55 3.84 -2.22
CA ILE A 82 9.58 4.42 -3.14
C ILE A 82 10.21 5.65 -3.77
N VAL A 83 10.39 5.62 -5.08
CA VAL A 83 10.90 6.76 -5.85
C VAL A 83 9.71 7.47 -6.49
N SER A 84 9.42 8.68 -6.02
CA SER A 84 8.39 9.51 -6.63
C SER A 84 8.80 9.99 -8.02
N SER A 85 7.85 10.49 -8.80
CA SER A 85 8.12 11.03 -10.14
C SER A 85 8.64 12.47 -10.15
N SER A 86 8.74 13.12 -8.99
CA SER A 86 9.03 14.56 -8.86
C SER A 86 10.37 14.98 -9.46
N GLY A 87 10.44 16.20 -10.00
CA GLY A 87 11.69 16.85 -10.39
C GLY A 87 12.67 17.11 -9.24
N GLN A 88 12.26 16.96 -7.97
CA GLN A 88 13.18 17.02 -6.83
C GLN A 88 14.29 15.98 -6.92
N MET A 89 14.07 14.88 -7.64
CA MET A 89 15.09 13.85 -7.86
C MET A 89 16.26 14.32 -8.73
N LEU A 90 16.11 15.36 -9.54
CA LEU A 90 17.15 15.81 -10.46
C LEU A 90 18.38 16.35 -9.73
N GLY A 91 19.55 15.79 -10.07
CA GLY A 91 20.85 16.16 -9.53
C GLY A 91 21.12 15.66 -8.11
N GLN A 92 20.32 14.74 -7.59
CA GLN A 92 20.46 14.24 -6.21
C GLN A 92 21.53 13.16 -6.06
N GLY A 93 21.92 12.47 -7.14
CA GLY A 93 22.89 11.37 -7.06
C GLY A 93 22.45 10.20 -6.16
N ALA A 94 21.15 10.07 -5.92
CA ALA A 94 20.60 9.11 -4.96
C ALA A 94 20.49 7.67 -5.51
N GLY A 95 20.75 7.48 -6.80
CA GLY A 95 20.60 6.20 -7.49
C GLY A 95 21.34 5.04 -6.82
N PRO A 96 22.65 5.16 -6.48
CA PRO A 96 23.39 4.11 -5.79
C PRO A 96 22.80 3.74 -4.42
N GLN A 97 22.22 4.70 -3.69
CA GLN A 97 21.57 4.43 -2.41
C GLN A 97 20.24 3.69 -2.61
N ILE A 98 19.42 4.15 -3.57
CA ILE A 98 18.14 3.51 -3.92
C ILE A 98 18.36 2.06 -4.34
N ASP A 99 19.34 1.82 -5.22
CA ASP A 99 19.62 0.50 -5.79
C ASP A 99 20.16 -0.53 -4.78
N ARG A 100 20.55 -0.11 -3.57
CA ARG A 100 20.89 -1.03 -2.46
C ARG A 100 19.65 -1.60 -1.76
N SER A 101 18.47 -1.04 -2.01
CA SER A 101 17.24 -1.47 -1.35
C SER A 101 16.78 -2.84 -1.89
N PRO A 102 16.20 -3.70 -1.04
CA PRO A 102 15.69 -4.99 -1.48
C PRO A 102 14.44 -4.84 -2.36
N CYS A 103 13.59 -3.85 -2.07
CA CYS A 103 12.42 -3.52 -2.87
C CYS A 103 12.46 -2.05 -3.30
N ILE A 104 12.31 -1.79 -4.59
CA ILE A 104 12.35 -0.45 -5.20
C ILE A 104 11.07 -0.23 -5.99
N TRP A 105 10.28 0.72 -5.54
CA TRP A 105 8.94 0.98 -6.03
C TRP A 105 8.92 2.25 -6.85
N ARG A 106 8.23 2.22 -8.00
CA ARG A 106 8.06 3.37 -8.89
C ARG A 106 6.58 3.55 -9.23
N MET A 107 6.24 4.68 -9.83
CA MET A 107 4.86 5.00 -10.20
C MET A 107 4.72 5.21 -11.71
N ASN A 108 3.57 4.80 -12.26
CA ASN A 108 3.14 5.10 -13.63
C ASN A 108 4.21 4.78 -14.68
N ASN A 109 4.52 5.67 -15.62
CA ASN A 109 5.50 5.47 -16.68
C ASN A 109 6.89 6.07 -16.37
N ALA A 110 7.16 6.48 -15.13
CA ALA A 110 8.40 7.15 -14.74
C ALA A 110 9.64 6.29 -15.10
N PRO A 111 10.52 6.74 -16.01
CA PRO A 111 11.63 5.94 -16.54
C PRO A 111 12.85 5.94 -15.62
N THR A 112 13.71 4.93 -15.74
CA THR A 112 15.05 4.95 -15.12
C THR A 112 16.12 5.35 -16.12
N ARG A 113 15.93 5.00 -17.40
CA ARG A 113 16.91 5.26 -18.45
C ARG A 113 17.14 6.75 -18.65
N GLY A 114 18.39 7.18 -18.57
CA GLY A 114 18.81 8.58 -18.64
C GLY A 114 18.79 9.31 -17.29
N PHE A 115 18.33 8.66 -16.21
CA PHE A 115 18.20 9.23 -14.88
C PHE A 115 18.85 8.34 -13.80
N GLU A 116 19.59 7.31 -14.19
CA GLU A 116 20.09 6.25 -13.31
C GLU A 116 20.90 6.78 -12.12
N ASN A 117 21.68 7.85 -12.35
CA ASN A 117 22.47 8.49 -11.30
C ASN A 117 21.60 9.02 -10.15
N ASP A 118 20.43 9.54 -10.49
CA ASP A 118 19.54 10.21 -9.55
C ASP A 118 18.47 9.27 -8.99
N VAL A 119 17.88 8.44 -9.86
CA VAL A 119 16.72 7.63 -9.50
C VAL A 119 17.00 6.14 -9.38
N GLY A 120 18.22 5.68 -9.70
CA GLY A 120 18.60 4.28 -9.72
C GLY A 120 18.13 3.53 -10.98
N ARG A 121 18.59 2.28 -11.13
CA ARG A 121 18.33 1.42 -12.30
C ARG A 121 17.22 0.43 -12.06
N ARG A 122 17.10 -0.07 -10.83
CA ARG A 122 16.26 -1.22 -10.51
C ARG A 122 14.80 -0.78 -10.28
N THR A 123 13.88 -1.71 -10.55
CA THR A 123 12.45 -1.59 -10.20
C THR A 123 11.98 -2.98 -9.81
N THR A 124 11.37 -3.12 -8.65
CA THR A 124 10.74 -4.38 -8.19
C THR A 124 9.23 -4.34 -8.29
N LEU A 125 8.63 -3.17 -8.07
CA LEU A 125 7.19 -2.95 -8.16
C LEU A 125 6.89 -1.60 -8.78
N ARG A 126 5.81 -1.54 -9.58
CA ARG A 126 5.29 -0.31 -10.16
C ARG A 126 3.80 -0.20 -9.88
N VAL A 127 3.41 0.88 -9.20
CA VAL A 127 2.00 1.23 -9.00
C VAL A 127 1.55 2.10 -10.17
N VAL A 128 0.49 1.71 -10.86
CA VAL A 128 0.10 2.31 -12.14
C VAL A 128 -1.35 2.76 -12.07
N SER A 129 -1.61 4.04 -12.34
CA SER A 129 -2.95 4.53 -12.61
C SER A 129 -3.47 3.93 -13.92
N HIS A 130 -4.74 3.59 -13.97
CA HIS A 130 -5.42 3.16 -15.19
C HIS A 130 -5.21 4.15 -16.37
N THR A 131 -5.09 5.46 -16.10
CA THR A 131 -4.79 6.48 -17.12
C THR A 131 -3.38 6.38 -17.69
N SER A 132 -2.44 5.78 -16.97
CA SER A 132 -1.06 5.58 -17.41
C SER A 132 -0.85 4.25 -18.13
N VAL A 133 -1.80 3.32 -18.10
CA VAL A 133 -1.69 2.03 -18.81
C VAL A 133 -1.43 2.20 -20.31
N PRO A 134 -2.13 3.09 -21.05
CA PRO A 134 -1.82 3.33 -22.46
C PRO A 134 -0.36 3.76 -22.69
N LEU A 135 0.23 4.54 -21.78
CA LEU A 135 1.62 5.00 -21.89
C LEU A 135 2.63 3.85 -21.71
N LEU A 136 2.32 2.88 -20.84
CA LEU A 136 3.14 1.67 -20.71
C LEU A 136 3.07 0.83 -21.99
N LEU A 137 1.88 0.74 -22.60
CA LEU A 137 1.65 -0.04 -23.82
C LEU A 137 2.25 0.57 -25.08
N GLN A 138 2.66 1.85 -25.05
CA GLN A 138 3.49 2.44 -26.12
C GLN A 138 4.92 1.86 -26.12
N LYS A 139 5.39 1.34 -24.99
CA LYS A 139 6.74 0.73 -24.86
C LYS A 139 6.65 -0.63 -24.17
N PRO A 140 5.87 -1.59 -24.70
CA PRO A 140 5.54 -2.81 -23.98
C PRO A 140 6.75 -3.71 -23.81
N GLN A 141 7.71 -3.70 -24.75
CA GLN A 141 8.96 -4.44 -24.60
C GLN A 141 9.79 -3.92 -23.41
N TYR A 142 9.81 -2.62 -23.16
CA TYR A 142 10.54 -2.05 -22.03
C TYR A 142 9.89 -2.41 -20.70
N PHE A 143 8.56 -2.26 -20.59
CA PHE A 143 7.85 -2.52 -19.34
C PHE A 143 7.60 -4.03 -19.12
N PHE A 144 7.09 -4.77 -20.09
CA PHE A 144 6.63 -6.15 -19.88
C PHE A 144 7.61 -7.21 -20.40
N GLY A 145 8.52 -6.86 -21.32
CA GLY A 145 9.46 -7.81 -21.93
C GLY A 145 10.88 -7.79 -21.36
N GLN A 146 11.39 -6.64 -20.93
CA GLN A 146 12.73 -6.49 -20.34
C GLN A 146 12.68 -6.46 -18.82
N ALA A 147 11.61 -5.91 -18.23
CA ALA A 147 11.45 -5.82 -16.79
C ALA A 147 10.72 -7.06 -16.20
N ASN A 148 11.19 -8.25 -16.55
CA ASN A 148 10.53 -9.53 -16.21
C ASN A 148 10.28 -9.72 -14.71
N ASP A 149 11.12 -9.14 -13.87
CA ASP A 149 10.97 -9.21 -12.41
C ASP A 149 10.16 -8.05 -11.81
N THR A 150 9.56 -7.17 -12.60
CA THR A 150 8.72 -6.08 -12.07
C THR A 150 7.28 -6.55 -11.84
N VAL A 151 6.76 -6.32 -10.63
CA VAL A 151 5.31 -6.43 -10.35
C VAL A 151 4.63 -5.14 -10.79
N TYR A 152 3.54 -5.24 -11.53
CA TYR A 152 2.67 -4.12 -11.86
C TYR A 152 1.41 -4.21 -11.02
N VAL A 153 1.09 -3.18 -10.24
CA VAL A 153 -0.17 -3.07 -9.49
C VAL A 153 -0.96 -1.91 -10.06
N VAL A 154 -2.04 -2.22 -10.79
CA VAL A 154 -2.84 -1.23 -11.51
C VAL A 154 -4.11 -0.89 -10.74
N TRP A 155 -4.36 0.39 -10.53
CA TRP A 155 -5.55 0.89 -9.86
C TRP A 155 -6.39 1.75 -10.81
N GLY A 156 -7.71 1.74 -10.65
CA GLY A 156 -8.60 2.52 -11.50
C GLY A 156 -10.06 2.44 -11.09
N PRO A 157 -10.93 3.31 -11.63
CA PRO A 157 -12.35 3.28 -11.37
C PRO A 157 -12.98 2.02 -11.95
N LEU A 158 -14.02 1.49 -11.30
CA LEU A 158 -14.72 0.27 -11.70
C LEU A 158 -15.08 0.27 -13.18
N ARG A 159 -15.60 1.39 -13.71
CA ARG A 159 -15.97 1.55 -15.12
C ARG A 159 -14.87 1.11 -16.10
N ASN A 160 -13.61 1.44 -15.82
CA ASN A 160 -12.47 1.13 -16.69
C ASN A 160 -11.83 -0.23 -16.38
N MET A 161 -12.11 -0.79 -15.21
CA MET A 161 -11.50 -2.02 -14.70
C MET A 161 -12.45 -3.23 -14.68
N ARG A 162 -13.64 -3.13 -15.30
CA ARG A 162 -14.62 -4.24 -15.36
C ARG A 162 -14.04 -5.46 -16.07
N LYS A 163 -14.33 -6.64 -15.53
CA LYS A 163 -13.84 -7.94 -16.05
C LYS A 163 -14.78 -8.59 -17.07
N ASP A 164 -15.97 -8.01 -17.27
CA ASP A 164 -17.02 -8.50 -18.15
C ASP A 164 -16.85 -8.09 -19.63
N GLY A 165 -15.62 -7.77 -20.03
CA GLY A 165 -15.30 -7.29 -21.37
C GLY A 165 -15.63 -5.81 -21.61
N LYS A 166 -16.28 -5.09 -20.68
CA LYS A 166 -16.58 -3.66 -20.84
C LYS A 166 -15.54 -2.73 -20.19
N GLY A 167 -14.58 -3.28 -19.45
CA GLY A 167 -13.50 -2.51 -18.82
C GLY A 167 -12.35 -2.29 -19.79
N ILE A 168 -12.31 -1.12 -20.43
CA ILE A 168 -11.32 -0.80 -21.48
C ILE A 168 -9.89 -1.06 -20.99
N VAL A 169 -9.54 -0.58 -19.79
CA VAL A 169 -8.18 -0.75 -19.25
C VAL A 169 -7.92 -2.18 -18.80
N TYR A 170 -8.91 -2.85 -18.19
CA TYR A 170 -8.76 -4.27 -17.84
C TYR A 170 -8.49 -5.14 -19.08
N ASN A 171 -9.20 -4.88 -20.18
CA ASN A 171 -9.01 -5.59 -21.45
C ASN A 171 -7.61 -5.35 -22.03
N MET A 172 -7.11 -4.12 -21.99
CA MET A 172 -5.73 -3.79 -22.38
C MET A 172 -4.70 -4.57 -21.55
N LEU A 173 -4.88 -4.63 -20.23
CA LEU A 173 -3.99 -5.37 -19.33
C LEU A 173 -4.07 -6.88 -19.57
N ARG A 174 -5.26 -7.42 -19.84
CA ARG A 174 -5.45 -8.83 -20.21
C ARG A 174 -4.68 -9.17 -21.48
N GLN A 175 -4.82 -8.35 -22.52
CA GLN A 175 -4.07 -8.52 -23.77
C GLN A 175 -2.55 -8.41 -23.55
N ALA A 176 -2.11 -7.47 -22.70
CA ALA A 176 -0.69 -7.36 -22.34
C ALA A 176 -0.18 -8.62 -21.63
N SER A 177 -0.96 -9.18 -20.70
CA SER A 177 -0.62 -10.43 -20.00
C SER A 177 -0.59 -11.64 -20.92
N GLU A 178 -1.41 -11.67 -21.98
CA GLU A 178 -1.40 -12.71 -23.01
C GLU A 178 -0.14 -12.59 -23.89
N ASN A 179 0.23 -11.36 -24.29
CA ASN A 179 1.41 -11.10 -25.12
C ASN A 179 2.74 -11.23 -24.37
N TYR A 180 2.73 -11.03 -23.05
CA TYR A 180 3.90 -11.12 -22.17
C TYR A 180 3.59 -12.05 -21.00
N PRO A 181 3.63 -13.39 -21.19
CA PRO A 181 3.19 -14.35 -20.16
C PRO A 181 3.98 -14.32 -18.86
N GLN A 182 5.21 -13.77 -18.89
CA GLN A 182 6.05 -13.59 -17.70
C GLN A 182 5.73 -12.31 -16.92
N ALA A 183 4.96 -11.38 -17.51
CA ALA A 183 4.61 -10.13 -16.88
C ALA A 183 3.70 -10.37 -15.67
N ARG A 184 4.10 -9.82 -14.52
CA ARG A 184 3.38 -9.98 -13.25
C ARG A 184 2.42 -8.82 -13.05
N ILE A 185 1.27 -8.88 -13.70
CA ILE A 185 0.26 -7.82 -13.70
C ILE A 185 -0.84 -8.13 -12.69
N TYR A 186 -1.05 -7.21 -11.76
CA TYR A 186 -2.08 -7.24 -10.74
C TYR A 186 -3.00 -6.03 -10.88
N VAL A 187 -4.26 -6.19 -10.47
CA VAL A 187 -5.24 -5.11 -10.37
C VAL A 187 -5.73 -4.97 -8.94
N THR A 188 -5.94 -3.73 -8.51
CA THR A 188 -6.58 -3.41 -7.24
C THR A 188 -8.07 -3.77 -7.31
N THR A 189 -8.57 -4.50 -6.31
CA THR A 189 -9.99 -4.87 -6.24
C THR A 189 -10.89 -3.68 -5.94
N GLU A 190 -12.17 -3.80 -6.24
CA GLU A 190 -13.17 -2.77 -5.91
C GLU A 190 -13.22 -2.51 -4.40
N ASP A 191 -13.21 -3.57 -3.58
CA ASP A 191 -13.16 -3.44 -2.11
C ASP A 191 -11.91 -2.68 -1.64
N ARG A 192 -10.75 -2.91 -2.27
CA ARG A 192 -9.53 -2.20 -1.92
C ARG A 192 -9.56 -0.75 -2.40
N MET A 193 -10.15 -0.46 -3.55
CA MET A 193 -10.41 0.91 -4.01
C MET A 193 -11.32 1.66 -3.01
N ASN A 194 -12.42 1.03 -2.58
CA ASN A 194 -13.34 1.59 -1.60
C ASN A 194 -12.66 1.80 -0.23
N TYR A 195 -11.79 0.89 0.18
CA TYR A 195 -10.97 1.05 1.38
C TYR A 195 -10.06 2.28 1.28
N CYS A 196 -9.36 2.48 0.16
CA CYS A 196 -8.51 3.66 -0.03
C CYS A 196 -9.30 4.98 0.05
N ASP A 197 -10.51 5.01 -0.52
CA ASP A 197 -11.43 6.15 -0.42
C ASP A 197 -11.90 6.38 1.03
N MET A 198 -12.22 5.30 1.76
CA MET A 198 -12.62 5.36 3.17
C MET A 198 -11.49 5.90 4.05
N VAL A 199 -10.25 5.44 3.86
CA VAL A 199 -9.08 5.94 4.60
C VAL A 199 -8.92 7.43 4.35
N PHE A 200 -9.04 7.90 3.11
CA PHE A 200 -8.92 9.32 2.80
C PHE A 200 -9.98 10.15 3.52
N LYS A 201 -11.24 9.70 3.48
CA LYS A 201 -12.34 10.35 4.20
C LYS A 201 -12.12 10.39 5.70
N LYS A 202 -11.62 9.30 6.29
CA LYS A 202 -11.32 9.22 7.72
C LYS A 202 -10.19 10.16 8.12
N GLU A 203 -9.15 10.27 7.31
CA GLU A 203 -7.98 11.10 7.61
C GLU A 203 -8.23 12.60 7.40
N THR A 204 -9.08 12.95 6.43
CA THR A 204 -9.26 14.35 5.98
C THR A 204 -10.62 14.96 6.34
N GLY A 205 -11.60 14.13 6.71
CA GLY A 205 -13.00 14.54 6.83
C GLY A 205 -13.70 14.85 5.49
N LYS A 206 -13.01 14.72 4.35
CA LYS A 206 -13.53 15.03 3.02
C LYS A 206 -13.78 13.75 2.23
N ASP A 207 -14.96 13.65 1.62
CA ASP A 207 -15.28 12.55 0.71
C ASP A 207 -14.75 12.84 -0.70
N ARG A 208 -14.24 11.82 -1.40
CA ARG A 208 -13.80 11.94 -2.80
C ARG A 208 -14.89 12.55 -3.68
N ILE A 209 -16.13 12.07 -3.54
CA ILE A 209 -17.28 12.53 -4.33
C ILE A 209 -17.60 13.99 -4.01
N ARG A 210 -17.63 14.36 -2.73
CA ARG A 210 -17.89 15.74 -2.28
C ARG A 210 -16.77 16.70 -2.69
N SER A 211 -15.54 16.20 -2.79
CA SER A 211 -14.38 16.99 -3.17
C SER A 211 -14.18 17.11 -4.69
N GLY A 212 -14.88 16.34 -5.52
CA GLY A 212 -14.66 16.30 -6.98
C GLY A 212 -13.26 15.80 -7.40
N SER A 213 -12.47 15.24 -6.48
CA SER A 213 -11.06 14.91 -6.69
C SER A 213 -10.85 13.42 -6.95
N TYR A 214 -9.70 13.05 -7.54
CA TYR A 214 -9.17 11.68 -7.50
C TYR A 214 -8.02 11.58 -6.50
N LEU A 215 -7.85 10.42 -5.88
CA LEU A 215 -6.65 10.11 -5.09
C LEU A 215 -5.45 9.94 -6.02
N SER A 216 -4.27 10.42 -5.61
CA SER A 216 -3.07 10.29 -6.43
C SER A 216 -2.54 8.85 -6.45
N THR A 217 -1.69 8.53 -7.42
CA THR A 217 -0.94 7.26 -7.40
C THR A 217 -0.07 7.15 -6.14
N GLY A 218 0.41 8.27 -5.60
CA GLY A 218 1.16 8.31 -4.34
C GLY A 218 0.34 7.77 -3.17
N TRP A 219 -0.94 8.16 -3.06
CA TRP A 219 -1.86 7.66 -2.05
C TRP A 219 -2.00 6.13 -2.09
N PHE A 220 -2.32 5.58 -3.26
CA PHE A 220 -2.43 4.13 -3.44
C PHE A 220 -1.11 3.40 -3.16
N THR A 221 0.02 4.02 -3.52
CA THR A 221 1.34 3.45 -3.29
C THR A 221 1.68 3.37 -1.80
N LEU A 222 1.40 4.42 -1.02
CA LEU A 222 1.70 4.42 0.41
C LEU A 222 0.80 3.45 1.18
N ILE A 223 -0.48 3.35 0.82
CA ILE A 223 -1.38 2.33 1.40
C ILE A 223 -0.86 0.92 1.10
N LEU A 224 -0.47 0.64 -0.15
CA LEU A 224 0.14 -0.64 -0.54
C LEU A 224 1.45 -0.90 0.20
N ALA A 225 2.29 0.12 0.39
CA ALA A 225 3.57 -0.01 1.07
C ALA A 225 3.39 -0.32 2.57
N MET A 226 2.41 0.31 3.23
CA MET A 226 2.09 -0.01 4.62
C MET A 226 1.59 -1.44 4.81
N ASP A 227 0.98 -2.07 3.80
CA ASP A 227 0.61 -3.49 3.85
C ASP A 227 1.84 -4.42 3.74
N MET A 228 2.83 -4.03 2.94
CA MET A 228 3.86 -4.95 2.41
C MET A 228 5.26 -4.74 3.00
N CYS A 229 5.53 -3.55 3.52
CA CYS A 229 6.86 -3.10 3.88
C CYS A 229 6.97 -2.91 5.39
N LYS A 230 8.07 -3.36 5.98
CA LYS A 230 8.37 -3.10 7.40
C LYS A 230 8.91 -1.68 7.62
N GLU A 231 9.77 -1.22 6.72
CA GLU A 231 10.27 0.16 6.66
C GLU A 231 10.08 0.72 5.25
N ILE A 232 9.75 2.01 5.16
CA ILE A 232 9.45 2.70 3.92
C ILE A 232 10.33 3.95 3.81
N HIS A 233 11.14 4.04 2.75
CA HIS A 233 11.89 5.22 2.38
C HIS A 233 11.27 5.84 1.14
N ILE A 234 10.98 7.13 1.18
CA ILE A 234 10.34 7.87 0.09
C ILE A 234 11.32 8.92 -0.43
N TYR A 235 11.63 8.87 -1.72
CA TYR A 235 12.56 9.77 -2.38
C TYR A 235 11.82 10.74 -3.31
N GLY A 236 12.21 12.02 -3.29
CA GLY A 236 11.70 13.03 -4.22
C GLY A 236 10.37 13.65 -3.82
N MET A 237 9.84 13.38 -2.63
CA MET A 237 8.53 13.92 -2.24
C MET A 237 8.72 15.15 -1.36
N ILE A 238 8.14 16.30 -1.73
CA ILE A 238 8.06 17.48 -0.86
C ILE A 238 6.92 17.35 0.16
N ASN A 239 7.02 18.04 1.30
CA ASN A 239 5.95 18.07 2.31
C ASN A 239 4.84 19.08 1.94
N ASP A 240 3.79 19.15 2.75
CA ASP A 240 2.60 19.99 2.53
C ASP A 240 2.85 21.50 2.72
N THR A 241 3.96 21.90 3.36
CA THR A 241 4.33 23.30 3.59
C THR A 241 5.40 23.82 2.63
N TYR A 242 6.09 22.94 1.89
CA TYR A 242 7.22 23.27 1.01
C TYR A 242 6.90 24.36 -0.01
N CYS A 243 5.75 24.26 -0.70
CA CYS A 243 5.37 25.24 -1.72
C CYS A 243 5.00 26.62 -1.15
N LYS A 244 4.92 26.76 0.17
CA LYS A 244 4.67 28.02 0.88
C LYS A 244 5.94 28.58 1.52
N SER A 245 7.04 27.82 1.60
CA SER A 245 8.28 28.31 2.18
C SER A 245 8.96 29.30 1.24
N GLU A 246 9.55 30.36 1.79
CA GLU A 246 10.30 31.32 0.99
C GLU A 246 11.51 30.66 0.30
N GLY A 247 11.75 31.02 -0.97
CA GLY A 247 12.93 30.56 -1.70
C GLY A 247 12.95 29.07 -2.06
N TYR A 248 11.81 28.37 -2.06
CA TYR A 248 11.77 26.95 -2.45
C TYR A 248 12.36 26.73 -3.85
N LYS A 249 13.00 25.57 -4.05
CA LYS A 249 13.62 25.22 -5.34
C LYS A 249 12.52 24.91 -6.36
N LYS A 250 12.48 25.66 -7.44
CA LYS A 250 11.63 25.36 -8.60
C LYS A 250 12.20 24.20 -9.40
N VAL A 251 11.37 23.21 -9.66
CA VAL A 251 11.72 21.98 -10.39
C VAL A 251 10.56 21.61 -11.30
N PRO A 252 10.80 20.90 -12.42
CA PRO A 252 9.69 20.37 -13.22
C PRO A 252 8.84 19.42 -12.37
N TYR A 253 7.54 19.36 -12.67
CA TYR A 253 6.60 18.44 -12.03
C TYR A 253 7.06 16.98 -12.08
N HIS A 254 7.65 16.56 -13.21
CA HIS A 254 8.30 15.26 -13.32
C HIS A 254 9.78 15.38 -13.68
N TYR A 255 10.64 14.52 -13.11
CA TYR A 255 12.08 14.52 -13.43
C TYR A 255 12.38 14.19 -14.90
N TYR A 256 11.44 13.54 -15.59
CA TYR A 256 11.61 13.06 -16.97
C TYR A 256 10.90 13.91 -18.02
N GLU A 257 10.29 15.03 -17.63
CA GLU A 257 9.59 15.95 -18.52
C GLU A 257 10.21 17.35 -18.40
N ALA A 258 11.40 17.53 -19.00
CA ALA A 258 12.04 18.83 -19.04
C ALA A 258 11.12 19.88 -19.69
N GLY A 259 11.00 21.05 -19.06
CA GLY A 259 10.12 22.12 -19.52
C GLY A 259 8.64 21.95 -19.17
N SER A 260 8.27 20.92 -18.37
CA SER A 260 6.92 20.83 -17.80
C SER A 260 6.61 22.01 -16.88
N ARG A 261 5.35 22.11 -16.45
CA ARG A 261 4.97 23.02 -15.36
C ARG A 261 5.85 22.78 -14.14
N ASP A 262 6.15 23.86 -13.41
CA ASP A 262 6.75 23.81 -12.08
C ASP A 262 5.91 22.91 -11.13
N GLU A 263 6.61 22.11 -10.31
CA GLU A 263 6.00 21.15 -9.39
C GLU A 263 4.95 21.78 -8.47
N CYS A 264 5.31 22.90 -7.82
CA CYS A 264 4.42 23.56 -6.88
C CYS A 264 3.22 24.20 -7.59
N ALA A 265 3.43 24.79 -8.78
CA ALA A 265 2.34 25.31 -9.58
C ALA A 265 1.34 24.22 -10.01
N GLU A 266 1.81 23.02 -10.37
CA GLU A 266 0.95 21.88 -10.70
C GLU A 266 0.18 21.38 -9.48
N TYR A 267 0.85 21.26 -8.32
CA TYR A 267 0.20 20.84 -7.08
C TYR A 267 -0.89 21.83 -6.63
N LEU A 268 -0.63 23.13 -6.67
CA LEU A 268 -1.62 24.15 -6.29
C LEU A 268 -2.81 24.20 -7.26
N LEU A 269 -2.56 24.04 -8.56
CA LEU A 269 -3.61 23.93 -9.57
C LEU A 269 -4.54 22.74 -9.27
N HIS A 270 -3.97 21.56 -9.03
CA HIS A 270 -4.75 20.35 -8.72
C HIS A 270 -5.43 20.42 -7.35
N GLU A 271 -4.76 20.95 -6.33
CA GLU A 271 -5.30 21.07 -4.97
C GLU A 271 -6.57 21.92 -4.95
N SER A 272 -6.58 23.00 -5.74
CA SER A 272 -7.69 23.96 -5.80
C SER A 272 -8.77 23.61 -6.84
N ALA A 273 -8.49 22.67 -7.76
CA ALA A 273 -9.40 22.34 -8.85
C ALA A 273 -10.76 21.83 -8.34
N PRO A 274 -11.91 22.34 -8.85
CA PRO A 274 -13.23 21.95 -8.38
C PRO A 274 -13.57 20.50 -8.75
N TYR A 275 -13.08 20.02 -9.90
CA TYR A 275 -13.28 18.66 -10.39
C TYR A 275 -12.03 18.12 -11.09
N GLY A 276 -11.82 16.80 -11.05
CA GLY A 276 -10.77 16.11 -11.80
C GLY A 276 -9.35 16.30 -11.27
N GLY A 277 -9.15 17.18 -10.30
CA GLY A 277 -7.87 17.40 -9.64
C GLY A 277 -7.48 16.29 -8.66
N HIS A 278 -6.30 16.47 -8.07
CA HIS A 278 -5.79 15.67 -6.96
C HIS A 278 -5.60 16.56 -5.75
N ARG A 279 -5.82 16.04 -4.54
CA ARG A 279 -5.53 16.79 -3.32
C ARG A 279 -4.11 16.54 -2.83
N PHE A 280 -3.12 16.84 -3.67
CA PHE A 280 -1.71 16.52 -3.40
C PHE A 280 -1.17 17.08 -2.08
N ILE A 281 -1.55 18.30 -1.71
CA ILE A 281 -1.10 18.94 -0.47
C ILE A 281 -1.85 18.33 0.73
N THR A 282 -3.16 18.09 0.59
CA THR A 282 -3.94 17.38 1.61
C THR A 282 -3.42 15.96 1.83
N GLU A 283 -3.06 15.22 0.78
CA GLU A 283 -2.49 13.88 0.90
C GLU A 283 -1.14 13.90 1.63
N LYS A 284 -0.28 14.89 1.32
CA LYS A 284 1.04 15.04 1.99
C LYS A 284 0.91 15.33 3.48
N SER A 285 -0.08 16.11 3.91
CA SER A 285 -0.31 16.35 5.35
C SER A 285 -0.73 15.08 6.08
N VAL A 286 -1.50 14.20 5.42
CA VAL A 286 -1.81 12.86 5.92
C VAL A 286 -0.56 11.97 5.96
N PHE A 287 0.29 12.02 4.92
CA PHE A 287 1.54 11.24 4.91
C PHE A 287 2.48 11.66 6.05
N ALA A 288 2.54 12.95 6.39
CA ALA A 288 3.29 13.44 7.55
C ALA A 288 2.74 12.84 8.85
N LYS A 289 1.41 12.74 9.00
CA LYS A 289 0.76 12.08 10.14
C LYS A 289 1.09 10.58 10.19
N TRP A 290 1.04 9.87 9.07
CA TRP A 290 1.37 8.45 9.02
C TRP A 290 2.83 8.18 9.38
N ALA A 291 3.75 9.05 8.97
CA ALA A 291 5.16 8.91 9.29
C ALA A 291 5.51 9.07 10.79
N LYS A 292 4.59 9.63 11.59
CA LYS A 292 4.74 9.66 13.05
C LYS A 292 4.43 8.32 13.72
N THR A 293 3.64 7.46 13.07
CA THR A 293 3.15 6.20 13.64
C THR A 293 3.64 4.96 12.89
N HIS A 294 4.23 5.14 11.71
CA HIS A 294 4.79 4.09 10.87
C HIS A 294 6.26 4.41 10.57
N ALA A 295 7.06 3.39 10.25
CA ALA A 295 8.47 3.56 9.89
C ALA A 295 8.61 4.10 8.45
N ILE A 296 8.23 5.38 8.26
CA ILE A 296 8.29 6.09 6.99
C ILE A 296 9.31 7.22 7.11
N LYS A 297 10.28 7.26 6.18
CA LYS A 297 11.31 8.30 6.11
C LYS A 297 11.29 8.95 4.73
N PHE A 298 11.48 10.26 4.67
CA PHE A 298 11.49 11.03 3.43
C PHE A 298 12.88 11.56 3.14
N PHE A 299 13.28 11.51 1.87
CA PHE A 299 14.59 11.91 1.38
C PHE A 299 14.45 12.76 0.12
N ASN A 300 15.35 13.72 -0.03
CA ASN A 300 15.48 14.58 -1.21
C ASN A 300 14.15 15.24 -1.63
N PRO A 301 13.53 16.08 -0.79
CA PRO A 301 14.05 16.63 0.47
C PRO A 301 13.71 15.81 1.74
N LEU A 302 14.46 16.04 2.82
CA LEU A 302 14.11 15.54 4.16
C LEU A 302 12.86 16.24 4.69
N TRP A 303 11.96 15.50 5.34
CA TRP A 303 10.81 16.07 6.03
C TRP A 303 11.14 16.26 7.51
N GLN A 304 10.91 17.46 8.03
CA GLN A 304 10.91 17.72 9.46
C GLN A 304 9.52 17.35 10.03
N LEU A 305 9.44 16.22 10.71
CA LEU A 305 8.22 15.74 11.35
C LEU A 305 8.20 16.27 12.78
N LEU A 306 7.56 17.43 13.00
CA LEU A 306 7.29 18.00 14.33
C LEU A 306 6.20 17.22 15.04
#